data_AF-A0AAU7TSG9-F1
#
_entry.id   AF-A0AAU7TSG9-F1
#
_cell.length_a   1.000
_cell.length_b   1.000
_cell.length_c   1.000
_cell.angle_alpha   90.00
_cell.angle_beta   90.00
_cell.angle_gamma   90.00
#
_symmetry.space_group_name_H-M   'P 1'
#
loop_
_entity.id
_entity.type
_entity.pdbx_description
1 polymer ?
#
loop_
_entity_poly.entity_id
_entity_poly.type
_entity_poly.pdbx_seq_one_letter_code
_entity_poly.pdbx_strand_id
1 'polypeptide(L)'
;MRLTLRARLTSIVGLLCILLIVAAIWGIIGLRAADQRAQNAYQNELLPLQYSSRLYRMVQEQSATLFDALRYWTDSSEVEKRLARIAQYGEQIAKDRQTWQQLSFDAQTKPLSQQFISHLDGWQTALKDAGELLKGGNPSGALVVIETRLRSGSQLLQQDIDQLDALMRQHAELTYQQSNSDYQLARNSLIIILLVGLSVALVFGWLLIRSINRSIAQARELAESIAAGELNHDIGSVSRDEMGELMQSLLRMDVRLAEIVRDVGESATALSDAARQMADGNDDLSERTHSQASSLEQTAASMEQMTATVKHNADNAAQANELATDVRHQAERGSSVLRDAVSAMEEIESSSKRIADING
;
A
#
# COMPACT_ATOMS: atom_id res chain seq x y z
N MET A 1 -13.71 7.01 14.49
CA MET A 1 -12.32 6.51 14.35
C MET A 1 -11.95 6.58 12.88
N ARG A 2 -10.91 7.33 12.49
CA ARG A 2 -10.39 7.29 11.11
C ARG A 2 -9.44 6.10 11.01
N LEU A 3 -9.67 5.21 10.04
CA LEU A 3 -8.87 4.01 9.81
C LEU A 3 -7.44 4.38 9.39
N THR A 4 -6.44 3.63 9.85
CA THR A 4 -5.04 3.74 9.39
C THR A 4 -4.93 3.46 7.89
N LEU A 5 -3.88 3.97 7.25
CA LEU A 5 -3.60 3.74 5.84
C LEU A 5 -3.54 2.24 5.54
N ARG A 6 -2.84 1.48 6.39
CA ARG A 6 -2.77 0.02 6.30
C ARG A 6 -4.16 -0.61 6.38
N ALA A 7 -4.99 -0.21 7.35
CA ALA A 7 -6.33 -0.75 7.50
C ALA A 7 -7.25 -0.45 6.31
N ARG A 8 -7.13 0.73 5.69
CA ARG A 8 -7.90 1.04 4.47
C ARG A 8 -7.46 0.19 3.29
N LEU A 9 -6.14 0.03 3.10
CA LEU A 9 -5.56 -0.79 2.04
C LEU A 9 -5.96 -2.26 2.18
N THR A 10 -5.82 -2.84 3.37
CA THR A 10 -6.21 -4.23 3.62
C THR A 10 -7.72 -4.43 3.52
N SER A 11 -8.53 -3.45 3.94
CA SER A 11 -9.98 -3.51 3.78
C SER A 11 -10.40 -3.53 2.31
N ILE A 12 -9.78 -2.72 1.45
CA ILE A 12 -10.09 -2.69 0.02
C ILE A 12 -9.67 -4.00 -0.66
N VAL A 13 -8.44 -4.46 -0.42
CA VAL A 13 -7.96 -5.73 -0.98
C VAL A 13 -8.84 -6.88 -0.48
N GLY A 14 -9.17 -6.91 0.81
CA GLY A 14 -10.07 -7.90 1.39
C GLY A 14 -11.46 -7.89 0.76
N LEU A 15 -12.04 -6.71 0.56
CA LEU A 15 -13.35 -6.56 -0.08
C LEU A 15 -13.33 -6.99 -1.56
N LEU A 16 -12.26 -6.69 -2.30
CA LEU A 16 -12.08 -7.17 -3.68
C LEU A 16 -11.94 -8.69 -3.74
N CYS A 17 -11.19 -9.29 -2.80
CA CYS A 17 -11.08 -10.74 -2.70
C CYS A 17 -12.44 -11.39 -2.39
N ILE A 18 -13.22 -10.81 -1.46
CA ILE A 18 -14.58 -11.29 -1.17
C ILE A 18 -15.47 -11.20 -2.42
N LEU A 19 -15.42 -10.09 -3.16
CA LEU A 19 -16.18 -9.94 -4.40
C LEU A 19 -15.78 -10.97 -5.47
N LEU A 20 -14.49 -11.26 -5.61
CA LEU A 20 -14.00 -12.31 -6.52
C LEU A 20 -14.52 -13.69 -6.11
N ILE A 21 -14.50 -13.99 -4.82
CA ILE A 21 -15.06 -15.26 -4.29
C ILE A 21 -16.56 -15.35 -4.57
N VAL A 22 -17.31 -14.27 -4.33
CA VAL A 22 -18.75 -14.22 -4.61
C VAL A 22 -19.02 -14.44 -6.10
N ALA A 23 -18.28 -13.77 -6.98
CA ALA A 23 -18.41 -13.95 -8.43
C ALA A 23 -18.06 -15.39 -8.87
N ALA A 24 -17.02 -15.98 -8.30
CA ALA A 24 -16.62 -17.36 -8.58
C ALA A 24 -17.68 -18.37 -8.11
N ILE A 25 -18.20 -18.22 -6.90
CA ILE A 25 -19.30 -19.05 -6.38
C ILE A 25 -20.53 -18.93 -7.28
N TRP A 26 -20.89 -17.71 -7.67
CA TRP A 26 -22.02 -17.46 -8.57
C TRP A 26 -21.83 -18.13 -9.94
N GLY A 27 -20.61 -18.05 -10.51
CA GLY A 27 -20.25 -18.74 -11.74
C GLY A 27 -20.36 -20.26 -11.65
N ILE A 28 -19.92 -20.85 -10.53
CA ILE A 28 -20.02 -22.30 -10.29
C ILE A 28 -21.50 -22.73 -10.17
N ILE A 29 -22.33 -21.95 -9.47
CA ILE A 29 -23.77 -22.21 -9.37
C ILE A 29 -24.41 -22.17 -10.77
N GLY A 30 -24.08 -21.16 -11.58
CA GLY A 30 -24.55 -21.07 -12.96
C GLY A 30 -24.14 -22.26 -13.83
N LEU A 31 -22.89 -22.73 -13.69
CA LEU A 31 -22.39 -23.89 -14.43
C LEU A 31 -23.09 -25.19 -14.00
N ARG A 32 -23.31 -25.40 -12.69
CA ARG A 32 -24.08 -26.55 -12.19
C ARG A 32 -25.52 -26.54 -12.69
N ALA A 33 -26.16 -25.37 -12.69
CA ALA A 33 -27.51 -25.22 -13.24
C ALA A 33 -27.55 -25.49 -14.75
N ALA A 34 -26.50 -25.13 -15.50
CA ALA A 34 -26.39 -25.48 -16.93
C ALA A 34 -26.22 -26.99 -17.14
N ASP A 35 -25.33 -27.63 -16.39
CA ASP A 35 -25.11 -29.09 -16.44
C ASP A 35 -26.39 -29.88 -16.12
N GLN A 36 -27.09 -29.48 -15.05
CA GLN A 36 -28.33 -30.15 -14.66
C GLN A 36 -29.45 -29.99 -15.70
N ARG A 37 -29.54 -28.84 -16.37
CA ARG A 37 -30.47 -28.65 -17.50
C ARG A 37 -30.11 -29.54 -18.69
N ALA A 38 -28.82 -29.67 -19.01
CA ALA A 38 -28.37 -30.55 -20.09
C ALA A 38 -28.66 -32.03 -19.77
N GLN A 39 -28.44 -32.46 -18.53
CA GLN A 39 -28.78 -33.81 -18.07
C GLN A 39 -30.29 -34.07 -18.13
N ASN A 40 -31.12 -33.12 -17.69
CA ASN A 40 -32.57 -33.25 -17.75
C ASN A 40 -33.08 -33.34 -19.19
N ALA A 41 -32.60 -32.47 -20.09
CA ALA A 41 -32.95 -32.53 -21.51
C ALA A 41 -32.55 -33.87 -22.15
N TYR A 42 -31.39 -34.42 -21.75
CA TYR A 42 -30.96 -35.73 -22.23
C TYR A 42 -31.82 -36.88 -21.66
N GLN A 43 -31.98 -36.95 -20.33
CA GLN A 43 -32.59 -38.09 -19.65
C GLN A 43 -34.13 -38.09 -19.69
N ASN A 44 -34.75 -36.91 -19.59
CA ASN A 44 -36.20 -36.78 -19.45
C ASN A 44 -36.89 -36.43 -20.77
N GLU A 45 -36.17 -35.86 -21.75
CA GLU A 45 -36.76 -35.44 -23.03
C GLU A 45 -36.24 -36.29 -24.20
N LEU A 46 -34.92 -36.40 -24.40
CA LEU A 46 -34.37 -37.10 -25.56
C LEU A 46 -34.49 -38.62 -25.47
N LEU A 47 -34.06 -39.23 -24.35
CA LEU A 47 -34.05 -40.69 -24.21
C LEU A 47 -35.44 -41.32 -24.34
N PRO A 48 -36.50 -40.85 -23.65
CA PRO A 48 -37.79 -41.52 -23.74
C PRO A 48 -38.41 -41.41 -25.14
N LEU A 49 -38.14 -40.32 -25.86
CA LEU A 49 -38.57 -40.13 -27.26
C LEU A 49 -37.81 -41.07 -28.21
N GLN A 50 -36.49 -41.24 -28.00
CA GLN A 50 -35.68 -42.16 -28.78
C GLN A 50 -36.13 -43.62 -28.60
N TYR A 51 -36.34 -44.05 -27.35
CA TYR A 51 -36.73 -45.43 -27.03
C TYR A 51 -38.17 -45.74 -27.43
N SER A 52 -39.12 -44.83 -27.21
CA SER A 52 -40.51 -45.00 -27.64
C SER A 52 -40.61 -45.15 -29.17
N SER A 53 -39.92 -44.29 -29.92
CA SER A 53 -39.82 -44.39 -31.39
C SER A 53 -39.17 -45.70 -31.86
N ARG A 54 -38.13 -46.16 -31.16
CA ARG A 54 -37.47 -47.44 -31.47
C ARG A 54 -38.40 -48.62 -31.22
N LEU A 55 -39.09 -48.65 -30.08
CA LEU A 55 -40.06 -49.70 -29.75
C LEU A 55 -41.18 -49.78 -30.79
N TYR A 56 -41.75 -48.63 -31.17
CA TYR A 56 -42.78 -48.58 -32.21
C TYR A 56 -42.27 -49.08 -33.57
N ARG A 57 -41.08 -48.66 -34.01
CA ARG A 57 -40.48 -49.16 -35.26
C ARG A 57 -40.30 -50.68 -35.22
N MET A 58 -39.88 -51.24 -34.10
CA MET A 58 -39.72 -52.70 -33.96
C MET A 58 -41.04 -53.47 -33.99
N VAL A 59 -42.10 -52.90 -33.41
CA VAL A 59 -43.46 -53.42 -33.54
C VAL A 59 -43.91 -53.46 -35.01
N GLN A 60 -43.58 -52.43 -35.78
CA GLN A 60 -43.89 -52.38 -37.21
C GLN A 60 -43.09 -53.43 -38.00
N GLU A 61 -41.81 -53.63 -37.68
CA GLU A 61 -40.98 -54.69 -38.26
C GLU A 61 -41.53 -56.10 -37.96
N GLN A 62 -42.01 -56.34 -36.73
CA GLN A 62 -42.68 -57.58 -36.35
C GLN A 62 -43.99 -57.78 -37.12
N SER A 63 -44.79 -56.72 -37.29
CA SER A 63 -46.02 -56.76 -38.10
C SER A 63 -45.71 -57.13 -39.55
N ALA A 64 -44.77 -56.43 -40.17
CA ALA A 64 -44.36 -56.68 -41.56
C ALA A 64 -43.85 -58.11 -41.75
N THR A 65 -43.03 -58.60 -40.82
CA THR A 65 -42.50 -59.98 -40.87
C THR A 65 -43.61 -61.03 -40.68
N LEU A 66 -44.64 -60.74 -39.89
CA LEU A 66 -45.79 -61.62 -39.73
C LEU A 66 -46.65 -61.66 -41.00
N PHE A 67 -46.87 -60.50 -41.64
CA PHE A 67 -47.53 -60.44 -42.94
C PHE A 67 -46.76 -61.20 -44.02
N ASP A 68 -45.43 -61.09 -44.03
CA ASP A 68 -44.58 -61.91 -44.89
C ASP A 68 -44.78 -63.41 -44.58
N ALA A 69 -44.86 -63.81 -43.30
CA ALA A 69 -45.10 -65.21 -42.94
C ALA A 69 -46.47 -65.71 -43.42
N LEU A 70 -47.50 -64.87 -43.35
CA LEU A 70 -48.81 -65.17 -43.92
C LEU A 70 -48.75 -65.37 -45.44
N ARG A 71 -47.88 -64.65 -46.17
CA ARG A 71 -47.71 -64.84 -47.63
C ARG A 71 -47.11 -66.20 -47.98
N TYR A 72 -46.23 -66.73 -47.12
CA TYR A 72 -45.55 -68.02 -47.30
C TYR A 72 -46.19 -69.14 -46.46
N TRP A 73 -47.45 -69.00 -46.05
CA TRP A 73 -48.10 -69.92 -45.11
C TRP A 73 -48.11 -71.40 -45.55
N THR A 74 -47.98 -71.68 -46.84
CA THR A 74 -47.90 -73.04 -47.39
C THR A 74 -46.54 -73.71 -47.21
N ASP A 75 -45.48 -72.96 -46.87
CA ASP A 75 -44.13 -73.46 -46.62
C ASP A 75 -43.78 -73.32 -45.14
N SER A 76 -43.85 -74.43 -44.41
CA SER A 76 -43.58 -74.48 -42.97
C SER A 76 -42.17 -73.99 -42.60
N SER A 77 -41.17 -74.21 -43.46
CA SER A 77 -39.79 -73.79 -43.18
C SER A 77 -39.68 -72.26 -43.25
N GLU A 78 -40.30 -71.65 -44.27
CA GLU A 78 -40.33 -70.20 -44.44
C GLU A 78 -41.17 -69.49 -43.36
N VAL A 79 -42.24 -70.13 -42.87
CA VAL A 79 -43.01 -69.66 -41.70
C VAL A 79 -42.16 -69.70 -40.44
N GLU A 80 -41.53 -70.84 -40.11
CA GLU A 80 -40.69 -70.97 -38.92
C GLU A 80 -39.53 -69.98 -38.90
N LYS A 81 -38.87 -69.78 -40.04
CA LYS A 81 -37.78 -68.80 -40.19
C LYS A 81 -38.24 -67.38 -39.86
N ARG A 82 -39.43 -66.98 -40.29
CA ARG A 82 -39.99 -65.64 -40.01
C ARG A 82 -40.47 -65.51 -38.56
N LEU A 83 -41.09 -66.55 -38.01
CA LEU A 83 -41.45 -66.59 -36.59
C LEU A 83 -40.21 -66.50 -35.68
N ALA A 84 -39.11 -67.15 -36.07
CA ALA A 84 -37.82 -67.02 -35.38
C ALA A 84 -37.27 -65.59 -35.44
N ARG A 85 -37.38 -64.92 -36.59
CA ARG A 85 -37.00 -63.50 -36.72
C ARG A 85 -37.89 -62.57 -35.90
N ILE A 86 -39.19 -62.85 -35.82
CA ILE A 86 -40.11 -62.13 -34.93
C ILE A 86 -39.71 -62.30 -33.47
N ALA A 87 -39.30 -63.51 -33.05
CA ALA A 87 -38.81 -63.76 -31.70
C ALA A 87 -37.53 -62.96 -31.39
N GLN A 88 -36.59 -62.85 -32.35
CA GLN A 88 -35.40 -62.00 -32.21
C GLN A 88 -35.75 -60.52 -32.00
N TYR A 89 -36.73 -60.00 -32.74
CA TYR A 89 -37.25 -58.65 -32.48
C TYR A 89 -37.90 -58.55 -31.09
N GLY A 90 -38.58 -59.60 -30.63
CA GLY A 90 -39.19 -59.67 -29.30
C GLY A 90 -38.17 -59.55 -28.17
N GLU A 91 -37.02 -60.21 -28.29
CA GLU A 91 -35.92 -60.09 -27.31
C GLU A 91 -35.38 -58.66 -27.25
N GLN A 92 -35.20 -58.01 -28.39
CA GLN A 92 -34.70 -56.64 -28.44
C GLN A 92 -35.75 -55.64 -27.93
N ILE A 93 -37.04 -55.85 -28.20
CA ILE A 93 -38.14 -55.08 -27.61
C ILE A 93 -38.13 -55.23 -26.08
N ALA A 94 -37.92 -56.44 -25.55
CA ALA A 94 -37.86 -56.66 -24.11
C ALA A 94 -36.71 -55.87 -23.44
N LYS A 95 -35.53 -55.83 -24.08
CA LYS A 95 -34.38 -55.03 -23.61
C LYS A 95 -34.65 -53.53 -23.65
N ASP A 96 -35.16 -53.02 -24.77
CA ASP A 96 -35.46 -51.60 -24.94
C ASP A 96 -36.60 -51.17 -23.99
N ARG A 97 -37.61 -52.02 -23.80
CA ARG A 97 -38.69 -51.82 -22.82
C ARG A 97 -38.15 -51.71 -21.40
N GLN A 98 -37.27 -52.61 -20.98
CA GLN A 98 -36.70 -52.58 -19.63
C GLN A 98 -35.96 -51.26 -19.38
N THR A 99 -35.17 -50.81 -20.36
CA THR A 99 -34.45 -49.54 -20.27
C THR A 99 -35.43 -48.37 -20.20
N TRP A 100 -36.45 -48.39 -21.06
CA TRP A 100 -37.46 -47.35 -21.12
C TRP A 100 -38.29 -47.23 -19.84
N GLN A 101 -38.61 -48.34 -19.17
CA GLN A 101 -39.30 -48.34 -17.87
C GLN A 101 -38.46 -47.75 -16.73
N GLN A 102 -37.13 -47.72 -16.87
CA GLN A 102 -36.21 -47.11 -15.90
C GLN A 102 -36.02 -45.62 -16.13
N LEU A 103 -36.49 -45.08 -17.26
CA LEU A 103 -36.41 -43.64 -17.53
C LEU A 103 -37.35 -42.86 -16.61
N SER A 104 -36.96 -41.64 -16.30
CA SER A 104 -37.78 -40.74 -15.49
C SER A 104 -38.82 -40.06 -16.37
N PHE A 105 -40.09 -40.28 -16.03
CA PHE A 105 -41.24 -39.59 -16.63
C PHE A 105 -41.82 -38.61 -15.62
N ASP A 106 -42.12 -37.40 -16.07
CA ASP A 106 -42.82 -36.40 -15.27
C ASP A 106 -44.29 -36.82 -15.02
N ALA A 107 -45.01 -36.03 -14.21
CA ALA A 107 -46.38 -36.33 -13.81
C ALA A 107 -47.37 -36.39 -14.99
N GLN A 108 -47.12 -35.68 -16.09
CA GLN A 108 -47.96 -35.62 -17.27
C GLN A 108 -47.62 -36.71 -18.29
N THR A 109 -46.33 -37.05 -18.46
CA THR A 109 -45.88 -38.09 -19.41
C THR A 109 -46.02 -39.51 -18.85
N LYS A 110 -45.99 -39.68 -17.53
CA LYS A 110 -46.05 -40.99 -16.88
C LYS A 110 -47.33 -41.81 -17.19
N PRO A 111 -48.55 -41.24 -17.20
CA PRO A 111 -49.75 -41.99 -17.58
C PRO A 111 -49.73 -42.49 -19.03
N LEU A 112 -49.28 -41.63 -19.97
CA LEU A 112 -49.16 -41.99 -21.39
C LEU A 112 -48.10 -43.08 -21.60
N SER A 113 -47.00 -43.02 -20.85
CA SER A 113 -46.01 -44.10 -20.80
C SER A 113 -46.66 -45.42 -20.34
N GLN A 114 -47.39 -45.43 -19.22
CA GLN A 114 -48.06 -46.65 -18.76
C GLN A 114 -49.08 -47.20 -19.79
N GLN A 115 -49.82 -46.31 -20.46
CA GLN A 115 -50.74 -46.67 -21.53
C GLN A 115 -50.03 -47.32 -22.71
N PHE A 116 -48.93 -46.74 -23.18
CA PHE A 116 -48.11 -47.28 -24.27
C PHE A 116 -47.65 -48.72 -23.98
N ILE A 117 -47.20 -49.02 -22.76
CA ILE A 117 -46.81 -50.38 -22.37
C ILE A 117 -48.01 -51.32 -22.36
N SER A 118 -49.15 -50.89 -21.84
CA SER A 118 -50.36 -51.72 -21.81
C SER A 118 -50.81 -52.09 -23.23
N HIS A 119 -50.79 -51.13 -24.16
CA HIS A 119 -51.11 -51.41 -25.56
C HIS A 119 -50.04 -52.27 -26.24
N LEU A 120 -48.75 -52.09 -25.90
CA LEU A 120 -47.65 -52.92 -26.38
C LEU A 120 -47.82 -54.37 -25.95
N ASP A 121 -48.24 -54.62 -24.71
CA ASP A 121 -48.51 -55.97 -24.19
C ASP A 121 -49.69 -56.65 -24.89
N GLY A 122 -50.78 -55.91 -25.07
CA GLY A 122 -51.95 -56.40 -25.81
C GLY A 122 -51.59 -56.74 -27.26
N TRP A 123 -50.79 -55.89 -27.88
CA TRP A 123 -50.31 -56.08 -29.25
C TRP A 123 -49.34 -57.28 -29.37
N GLN A 124 -48.37 -57.43 -28.45
CA GLN A 124 -47.45 -58.58 -28.44
C GLN A 124 -48.19 -59.91 -28.20
N THR A 125 -49.24 -59.90 -27.38
CA THR A 125 -50.10 -61.07 -27.18
C THR A 125 -50.83 -61.45 -28.47
N ALA A 126 -51.44 -60.47 -29.16
CA ALA A 126 -52.10 -60.72 -30.44
C ALA A 126 -51.12 -61.20 -31.53
N LEU A 127 -49.88 -60.70 -31.52
CA LEU A 127 -48.82 -61.14 -32.44
C LEU A 127 -48.48 -62.61 -32.23
N LYS A 128 -48.34 -63.02 -30.96
CA LYS A 128 -48.08 -64.41 -30.58
C LYS A 128 -49.24 -65.31 -31.02
N ASP A 129 -50.48 -64.93 -30.74
CA ASP A 129 -51.67 -65.70 -31.11
C ASP A 129 -51.76 -65.91 -32.64
N ALA A 130 -51.50 -64.86 -33.42
CA ALA A 130 -51.49 -64.94 -34.89
C ALA A 130 -50.34 -65.84 -35.41
N GLY A 131 -49.15 -65.75 -34.79
CA GLY A 131 -48.01 -66.61 -35.12
C GLY A 131 -48.26 -68.08 -34.81
N GLU A 132 -48.92 -68.39 -33.68
CA GLU A 132 -49.32 -69.75 -33.31
C GLU A 132 -50.36 -70.33 -34.28
N LEU A 133 -51.33 -69.51 -34.72
CA LEU A 133 -52.31 -69.91 -35.74
C LEU A 133 -51.66 -70.19 -37.10
N LEU A 134 -50.68 -69.38 -37.52
CA LEU A 134 -49.91 -69.65 -38.74
C LEU A 134 -49.10 -70.93 -38.62
N LYS A 135 -48.42 -71.15 -37.50
CA LYS A 135 -47.66 -72.38 -37.23
C LYS A 135 -48.57 -73.61 -37.21
N GLY A 136 -49.79 -73.47 -36.73
CA GLY A 136 -50.83 -74.51 -36.73
C GLY A 136 -51.53 -74.73 -38.07
N GLY A 137 -51.12 -74.05 -39.15
CA GLY A 137 -51.72 -74.21 -40.48
C GLY A 137 -53.08 -73.53 -40.65
N ASN A 138 -53.42 -72.54 -39.81
CA ASN A 138 -54.67 -71.79 -39.85
C ASN A 138 -54.45 -70.32 -40.27
N PRO A 139 -54.18 -70.04 -41.56
CA PRO A 139 -53.93 -68.67 -42.05
C PRO A 139 -55.17 -67.78 -41.95
N SER A 140 -56.38 -68.33 -42.09
CA SER A 140 -57.63 -67.58 -41.97
C SER A 140 -57.85 -67.07 -40.55
N GLY A 141 -57.60 -67.91 -39.54
CA GLY A 141 -57.64 -67.51 -38.13
C GLY A 141 -56.58 -66.46 -37.82
N ALA A 142 -55.35 -66.63 -38.33
CA ALA A 142 -54.30 -65.64 -38.18
C ALA A 142 -54.69 -64.29 -38.80
N LEU A 143 -55.28 -64.29 -40.00
CA LEU A 143 -55.76 -63.08 -40.68
C LEU A 143 -56.83 -62.34 -39.86
N VAL A 144 -57.75 -63.07 -39.22
CA VAL A 144 -58.75 -62.46 -38.32
C VAL A 144 -58.06 -61.76 -37.15
N VAL A 145 -57.08 -62.40 -36.50
CA VAL A 145 -56.32 -61.77 -35.40
C VAL A 145 -55.54 -60.55 -35.90
N ILE A 146 -54.95 -60.63 -37.11
CA ILE A 146 -54.22 -59.54 -37.74
C ILE A 146 -55.13 -58.31 -37.96
N GLU A 147 -56.29 -58.49 -38.59
CA GLU A 147 -57.19 -57.37 -38.92
C GLU A 147 -57.91 -56.81 -37.69
N THR A 148 -58.26 -57.64 -36.72
CA THR A 148 -59.09 -57.20 -35.58
C THR A 148 -58.28 -56.74 -34.37
N ARG A 149 -57.15 -57.39 -34.09
CA ARG A 149 -56.35 -57.14 -32.87
C ARG A 149 -55.02 -56.45 -33.18
N LEU A 150 -54.25 -56.94 -34.15
CA LEU A 150 -52.95 -56.34 -34.46
C LEU A 150 -53.09 -54.98 -35.11
N ARG A 151 -53.97 -54.84 -36.11
CA ARG A 151 -54.21 -53.55 -36.77
C ARG A 151 -54.73 -52.49 -35.80
N SER A 152 -55.71 -52.85 -34.97
CA SER A 152 -56.23 -51.98 -33.91
C SER A 152 -55.15 -51.64 -32.88
N GLY A 153 -54.38 -52.62 -32.41
CA GLY A 153 -53.28 -52.39 -31.48
C GLY A 153 -52.16 -51.51 -32.07
N SER A 154 -51.83 -51.65 -33.36
CA SER A 154 -50.86 -50.80 -34.05
C SER A 154 -51.35 -49.36 -34.17
N GLN A 155 -52.66 -49.14 -34.39
CA GLN A 155 -53.26 -47.80 -34.38
C GLN A 155 -53.21 -47.16 -32.99
N LEU A 156 -53.52 -47.93 -31.94
CA LEU A 156 -53.42 -47.46 -30.56
C LEU A 156 -51.97 -47.09 -30.20
N LEU A 157 -51.01 -47.96 -30.54
CA LEU A 157 -49.58 -47.69 -30.32
C LEU A 157 -49.10 -46.46 -31.10
N GLN A 158 -49.59 -46.24 -32.32
CA GLN A 158 -49.29 -45.04 -33.08
C GLN A 158 -49.82 -43.79 -32.36
N GLN A 159 -51.07 -43.82 -31.89
CA GLN A 159 -51.68 -42.71 -31.15
C GLN A 159 -50.91 -42.40 -29.86
N ASP A 160 -50.50 -43.43 -29.11
CA ASP A 160 -49.71 -43.25 -27.89
C ASP A 160 -48.37 -42.56 -28.18
N ILE A 161 -47.68 -42.97 -29.25
CA ILE A 161 -46.41 -42.38 -29.67
C ILE A 161 -46.60 -40.93 -30.13
N ASP A 162 -47.63 -40.65 -30.93
CA ASP A 162 -47.91 -39.30 -31.40
C ASP A 162 -48.24 -38.36 -30.22
N GLN A 163 -48.98 -38.85 -29.21
CA GLN A 163 -49.26 -38.10 -27.99
C GLN A 163 -48.01 -37.88 -27.12
N LEU A 164 -47.18 -38.92 -26.95
CA LEU A 164 -45.91 -38.83 -26.23
C LEU A 164 -44.95 -37.85 -26.93
N ASP A 165 -44.77 -37.95 -28.24
CA ASP A 165 -43.90 -37.05 -29.03
C ASP A 165 -44.38 -35.60 -28.94
N ALA A 166 -45.69 -35.35 -29.10
CA ALA A 166 -46.26 -34.01 -28.97
C ALA A 166 -46.03 -33.40 -27.57
N LEU A 167 -46.29 -34.17 -26.52
CA LEU A 167 -46.14 -33.70 -25.14
C LEU A 167 -44.67 -33.45 -24.79
N MET A 168 -43.78 -34.37 -25.19
CA MET A 168 -42.33 -34.25 -24.94
C MET A 168 -41.73 -33.07 -25.72
N ARG A 169 -42.15 -32.83 -26.97
CA ARG A 169 -41.73 -31.64 -27.72
C ARG A 169 -42.21 -30.34 -27.09
N GLN A 170 -43.45 -30.32 -26.60
CA GLN A 170 -43.99 -29.15 -25.91
C GLN A 170 -43.20 -28.85 -24.62
N HIS A 171 -42.88 -29.89 -23.84
CA HIS A 171 -42.03 -29.76 -22.66
C HIS A 171 -40.63 -29.28 -23.02
N ALA A 172 -39.99 -29.87 -24.03
CA ALA A 172 -38.67 -29.46 -24.48
C ALA A 172 -38.61 -27.98 -24.91
N GLU A 173 -39.64 -27.50 -25.60
CA GLU A 173 -39.74 -26.08 -25.99
C GLU A 173 -39.89 -25.17 -24.76
N LEU A 174 -40.74 -25.55 -23.79
CA LEU A 174 -40.91 -24.79 -22.54
C LEU A 174 -39.62 -24.78 -21.71
N THR A 175 -38.96 -25.94 -21.55
CA THR A 175 -37.66 -26.07 -20.88
C THR A 175 -36.61 -25.23 -21.59
N TYR A 176 -36.58 -25.21 -22.92
CA TYR A 176 -35.67 -24.39 -23.70
C TYR A 176 -35.88 -22.88 -23.47
N GLN A 177 -37.13 -22.42 -23.52
CA GLN A 177 -37.46 -21.01 -23.28
C GLN A 177 -37.11 -20.57 -21.85
N GLN A 178 -37.44 -21.40 -20.86
CA GLN A 178 -37.04 -21.18 -19.45
C GLN A 178 -35.52 -21.15 -19.31
N SER A 179 -34.83 -22.11 -19.91
CA SER A 179 -33.37 -22.20 -19.90
C SER A 179 -32.71 -20.95 -20.50
N ASN A 180 -33.27 -20.39 -21.56
CA ASN A 180 -32.77 -19.15 -22.14
C ASN A 180 -33.00 -17.96 -21.18
N SER A 181 -34.18 -17.84 -20.58
CA SER A 181 -34.45 -16.80 -19.58
C SER A 181 -33.52 -16.89 -18.37
N ASP A 182 -33.34 -18.09 -17.81
CA ASP A 182 -32.45 -18.35 -16.67
C ASP A 182 -31.00 -18.05 -17.02
N TYR A 183 -30.57 -18.36 -18.25
CA TYR A 183 -29.25 -17.98 -18.74
C TYR A 183 -29.08 -16.46 -18.80
N GLN A 184 -30.06 -15.73 -19.31
CA GLN A 184 -30.02 -14.26 -19.38
C GLN A 184 -29.96 -13.65 -17.97
N LEU A 185 -30.74 -14.17 -17.01
CA LEU A 185 -30.70 -13.75 -15.62
C LEU A 185 -29.36 -14.05 -14.95
N ALA A 186 -28.81 -15.26 -15.14
CA ALA A 186 -27.50 -15.65 -14.61
C ALA A 186 -26.37 -14.79 -15.20
N ARG A 187 -26.42 -14.52 -16.51
CA ARG A 187 -25.44 -13.66 -17.19
C ARG A 187 -25.53 -12.20 -16.73
N ASN A 188 -26.74 -11.63 -16.70
CA ASN A 188 -26.93 -10.23 -16.32
C ASN A 188 -26.59 -10.00 -14.84
N SER A 189 -26.92 -10.94 -13.94
CA SER A 189 -26.51 -10.86 -12.53
C SER A 189 -25.00 -10.91 -12.37
N LEU A 190 -24.29 -11.76 -13.12
CA LEU A 190 -22.83 -11.80 -13.13
C LEU A 190 -22.22 -10.48 -13.63
N ILE A 191 -22.76 -9.90 -14.71
CA ILE A 191 -22.33 -8.59 -15.23
C ILE A 191 -22.52 -7.50 -14.16
N ILE A 192 -23.66 -7.48 -13.48
CA ILE A 192 -23.94 -6.51 -12.40
C ILE A 192 -22.93 -6.67 -11.26
N ILE A 193 -22.65 -7.89 -10.80
CA ILE A 193 -21.66 -8.15 -9.74
C ILE A 193 -20.28 -7.62 -10.15
N LEU A 194 -19.86 -7.87 -11.38
CA LEU A 194 -18.58 -7.37 -11.91
C LEU A 194 -18.53 -5.85 -12.00
N LEU A 195 -19.60 -5.21 -12.51
CA LEU A 195 -19.68 -3.75 -12.62
C LEU A 195 -19.69 -3.07 -11.25
N VAL A 196 -20.43 -3.62 -10.29
CA VAL A 196 -20.43 -3.13 -8.89
C VAL A 196 -19.04 -3.28 -8.30
N GLY A 197 -18.41 -4.45 -8.46
CA GLY A 197 -17.07 -4.69 -7.94
C GLY A 197 -16.02 -3.74 -8.53
N LEU A 198 -16.06 -3.52 -9.84
CA LEU A 198 -15.20 -2.56 -10.53
C LEU A 198 -15.45 -1.13 -10.06
N SER A 199 -16.71 -0.72 -9.93
CA SER A 199 -17.09 0.61 -9.47
C SER A 199 -16.57 0.87 -8.06
N VAL A 200 -16.73 -0.10 -7.16
CA VAL A 200 -16.21 -0.03 -5.79
C VAL A 200 -14.67 0.06 -5.81
N ALA A 201 -13.99 -0.75 -6.62
CA ALA A 201 -12.54 -0.69 -6.77
C ALA A 201 -12.06 0.70 -7.22
N LEU A 202 -12.71 1.28 -8.23
CA LEU A 202 -12.36 2.58 -8.79
C LEU A 202 -12.62 3.72 -7.79
N VAL A 203 -13.79 3.75 -7.15
CA VAL A 203 -14.15 4.80 -6.19
C VAL A 203 -13.22 4.77 -4.98
N PHE A 204 -13.01 3.60 -4.37
CA PHE A 204 -12.12 3.48 -3.21
C PHE A 204 -10.65 3.70 -3.57
N GLY A 205 -10.20 3.21 -4.73
CA GLY A 205 -8.86 3.47 -5.24
C GLY A 205 -8.61 4.95 -5.45
N TRP A 206 -9.55 5.66 -6.07
CA TRP A 206 -9.47 7.11 -6.27
C TRP A 206 -9.45 7.88 -4.95
N LEU A 207 -10.31 7.53 -3.99
CA LEU A 207 -10.33 8.15 -2.66
C LEU A 207 -9.01 7.95 -1.90
N LEU A 208 -8.42 6.75 -1.97
CA LEU A 208 -7.12 6.47 -1.37
C LEU A 208 -6.01 7.30 -2.01
N ILE A 209 -5.89 7.27 -3.34
CA ILE A 209 -4.86 8.02 -4.07
C ILE A 209 -4.97 9.51 -3.75
N ARG A 210 -6.19 10.07 -3.78
CA ARG A 210 -6.44 11.48 -3.45
C ARG A 210 -6.04 11.81 -2.01
N SER A 211 -6.37 10.94 -1.05
CA SER A 211 -6.01 11.13 0.36
C SER A 211 -4.50 11.10 0.58
N ILE A 212 -3.81 10.13 -0.02
CA ILE A 212 -2.36 9.95 0.13
C ILE A 212 -1.62 11.12 -0.52
N ASN A 213 -1.95 11.46 -1.76
CA ASN A 213 -1.29 12.54 -2.48
C ASN A 213 -1.45 13.89 -1.76
N ARG A 214 -2.62 14.17 -1.18
CA ARG A 214 -2.83 15.39 -0.40
C ARG A 214 -1.92 15.44 0.84
N SER A 215 -1.85 14.35 1.60
CA SER A 215 -0.99 14.32 2.79
C SER A 215 0.51 14.38 2.45
N ILE A 216 0.93 13.71 1.36
CA ILE A 216 2.32 13.79 0.86
C ILE A 216 2.64 15.23 0.43
N ALA A 217 1.74 15.89 -0.29
CA ALA A 217 1.96 17.26 -0.74
C ALA A 217 2.14 18.22 0.45
N GLN A 218 1.32 18.10 1.49
CA GLN A 218 1.44 18.90 2.70
C GLN A 218 2.77 18.65 3.44
N ALA A 219 3.18 17.38 3.57
CA ALA A 219 4.44 17.04 4.22
C ALA A 219 5.64 17.56 3.42
N ARG A 220 5.57 17.50 2.09
CA ARG A 220 6.57 18.06 1.20
C ARG A 220 6.66 19.59 1.33
N GLU A 221 5.53 20.27 1.32
CA GLU A 221 5.46 21.74 1.46
C GLU A 221 6.09 22.20 2.78
N LEU A 222 5.73 21.58 3.91
CA LEU A 222 6.37 21.86 5.19
C LEU A 222 7.89 21.62 5.16
N ALA A 223 8.32 20.50 4.59
CA ALA A 223 9.75 20.20 4.49
C ALA A 223 10.50 21.22 3.62
N GLU A 224 9.88 21.70 2.53
CA GLU A 224 10.43 22.78 1.69
C GLU A 224 10.51 24.11 2.45
N SER A 225 9.49 24.49 3.23
CA SER A 225 9.54 25.69 4.08
C SER A 225 10.63 25.61 5.14
N ILE A 226 10.77 24.47 5.83
CA ILE A 226 11.86 24.25 6.80
C ILE A 226 13.22 24.37 6.10
N ALA A 227 13.38 23.79 4.90
CA ALA A 227 14.61 23.88 4.14
C ALA A 227 14.93 25.31 3.67
N ALA A 228 13.91 26.15 3.49
CA ALA A 228 14.05 27.57 3.19
C ALA A 228 14.39 28.42 4.44
N GLY A 229 14.40 27.84 5.63
CA GLY A 229 14.66 28.54 6.90
C GLY A 229 13.43 29.24 7.49
N GLU A 230 12.24 29.02 6.90
CA GLU A 230 10.98 29.38 7.53
C GLU A 230 10.69 28.34 8.60
N LEU A 231 10.52 28.77 9.85
CA LEU A 231 10.36 27.88 11.01
C LEU A 231 9.18 28.37 11.87
N ASN A 232 8.72 27.50 12.77
CA ASN A 232 7.60 27.75 13.67
C ASN A 232 6.23 27.74 12.96
N HIS A 233 6.04 26.75 12.09
CA HIS A 233 4.79 26.55 11.34
C HIS A 233 3.71 25.91 12.22
N ASP A 234 2.50 26.46 12.19
CA ASP A 234 1.30 25.82 12.75
C ASP A 234 0.48 25.16 11.64
N ILE A 235 0.37 23.84 11.73
CA ILE A 235 -0.40 23.04 10.79
C ILE A 235 -1.50 22.40 11.62
N GLY A 236 -2.75 22.79 11.37
CA GLY A 236 -3.91 22.48 12.23
C GLY A 236 -4.18 20.98 12.45
N SER A 237 -5.36 20.48 12.04
CA SER A 237 -5.72 19.10 12.39
C SER A 237 -4.92 18.08 11.56
N VAL A 238 -3.97 17.40 12.19
CA VAL A 238 -3.23 16.29 11.60
C VAL A 238 -4.09 15.02 11.57
N SER A 239 -3.95 14.20 10.53
CA SER A 239 -4.64 12.90 10.45
C SER A 239 -4.23 11.97 11.60
N ARG A 240 -5.05 10.96 11.92
CA ARG A 240 -4.74 9.94 12.95
C ARG A 240 -4.26 8.61 12.33
N ASP A 241 -3.65 8.70 11.15
CA ASP A 241 -3.03 7.58 10.44
C ASP A 241 -1.51 7.79 10.34
N GLU A 242 -0.82 6.86 9.70
CA GLU A 242 0.63 6.85 9.54
C GLU A 242 1.15 8.14 8.87
N MET A 243 0.35 8.77 7.99
CA MET A 243 0.71 10.06 7.39
C MET A 243 0.62 11.21 8.39
N GLY A 244 -0.28 11.10 9.37
CA GLY A 244 -0.35 12.02 10.48
C GLY A 244 0.81 11.89 11.47
N GLU A 245 1.26 10.67 11.74
CA GLU A 245 2.47 10.44 12.55
C GLU A 245 3.73 11.01 11.88
N LEU A 246 3.84 10.89 10.55
CA LEU A 246 4.88 11.53 9.77
C LEU A 246 4.83 13.06 9.91
N MET A 247 3.65 13.66 9.74
CA MET A 247 3.47 15.11 9.87
C MET A 247 3.80 15.62 11.28
N GLN A 248 3.38 14.91 12.33
CA GLN A 248 3.75 15.25 13.71
C GLN A 248 5.26 15.18 13.96
N SER A 249 5.95 14.27 13.28
CA SER A 249 7.41 14.15 13.38
C SER A 249 8.11 15.31 12.68
N LEU A 250 7.61 15.76 11.52
CA LEU A 250 8.11 16.96 10.86
C LEU A 250 7.83 18.24 11.67
N LEU A 251 6.66 18.38 12.29
CA LEU A 251 6.35 19.50 13.18
C LEU A 251 7.28 19.57 14.40
N ARG A 252 7.60 18.41 15.00
CA ARG A 252 8.60 18.36 16.08
C ARG A 252 9.99 18.78 15.63
N MET A 253 10.36 18.46 14.38
CA MET A 253 11.61 18.90 13.78
C MET A 253 11.62 20.42 13.54
N ASP A 254 10.53 20.98 13.01
CA ASP A 254 10.35 22.43 12.81
C ASP A 254 10.53 23.22 14.11
N VAL A 255 9.84 22.81 15.18
CA VAL A 255 9.95 23.46 16.50
C VAL A 255 11.37 23.37 17.06
N ARG A 256 12.02 22.20 16.98
CA ARG A 256 13.39 22.04 17.49
C ARG A 256 14.42 22.85 16.71
N LEU A 257 14.26 22.96 15.38
CA LEU A 257 15.12 23.81 14.58
C LEU A 257 14.91 25.29 14.92
N ALA A 258 13.67 25.72 15.17
CA ALA A 258 13.37 27.09 15.58
C ALA A 258 14.06 27.46 16.90
N GLU A 259 14.01 26.56 17.88
CA GLU A 259 14.71 26.72 19.16
C GLU A 259 16.23 26.83 18.99
N ILE A 260 16.83 25.95 18.18
CA ILE A 260 18.29 25.99 17.91
C ILE A 260 18.69 27.31 17.26
N VAL A 261 17.94 27.78 16.26
CA VAL A 261 18.23 29.05 15.58
C VAL A 261 18.11 30.23 16.55
N ARG A 262 17.10 30.22 17.44
CA ARG A 262 16.93 31.25 18.48
C ARG A 262 18.12 31.26 19.45
N ASP A 263 18.53 30.10 19.95
CA ASP A 263 19.65 29.99 20.89
C ASP A 263 20.98 30.45 20.27
N VAL A 264 21.20 30.17 18.99
CA VAL A 264 22.35 30.69 18.22
C VAL A 264 22.27 32.20 18.07
N GLY A 265 21.08 32.76 17.78
CA GLY A 265 20.87 34.20 17.68
C GLY A 265 21.11 34.95 19.00
N GLU A 266 20.65 34.39 20.12
CA GLU A 266 20.91 34.92 21.46
C GLU A 266 22.42 34.88 21.79
N SER A 267 23.08 33.77 21.47
CA SER A 267 24.54 33.63 21.65
C SER A 267 25.33 34.62 20.80
N ALA A 268 24.91 34.86 19.55
CA ALA A 268 25.53 35.84 18.67
C ALA A 268 25.36 37.28 19.17
N THR A 269 24.19 37.61 19.72
CA THR A 269 23.93 38.92 20.34
C THR A 269 24.82 39.14 21.57
N ALA A 270 24.88 38.15 22.45
CA ALA A 270 25.76 38.20 23.63
C ALA A 270 27.25 38.35 23.25
N LEU A 271 27.70 37.65 22.19
CA LEU A 271 29.05 37.79 21.67
C LEU A 271 29.30 39.19 21.08
N SER A 272 28.34 39.75 20.36
CA SER A 272 28.43 41.12 19.83
C SER A 272 28.54 42.16 20.95
N ASP A 273 27.77 42.00 22.03
CA ASP A 273 27.82 42.92 23.17
C ASP A 273 29.14 42.79 23.94
N ALA A 274 29.63 41.55 24.13
CA ALA A 274 30.95 41.32 24.72
C ALA A 274 32.07 41.94 23.86
N ALA A 275 31.99 41.81 22.53
CA ALA A 275 32.95 42.41 21.61
C ALA A 275 32.94 43.95 21.67
N ARG A 276 31.77 44.59 21.81
CA ARG A 276 31.67 46.04 22.04
C ARG A 276 32.30 46.45 23.36
N GLN A 277 31.99 45.74 24.44
CA GLN A 277 32.58 46.02 25.75
C GLN A 277 34.10 45.85 25.75
N MET A 278 34.63 44.88 25.00
CA MET A 278 36.08 44.72 24.79
C MET A 278 36.67 45.90 24.01
N ALA A 279 35.99 46.39 22.97
CA ALA A 279 36.45 47.54 22.20
C ALA A 279 36.50 48.80 23.07
N ASP A 280 35.43 49.11 23.81
CA ASP A 280 35.36 50.24 24.73
C ASP A 280 36.45 50.15 25.82
N GLY A 281 36.67 48.95 26.37
CA GLY A 281 37.73 48.70 27.35
C GLY A 281 39.14 48.86 26.78
N ASN A 282 39.33 48.54 25.49
CA ASN A 282 40.61 48.76 24.80
C ASN A 282 40.87 50.24 24.54
N ASP A 283 39.84 51.04 24.25
CA ASP A 283 39.96 52.49 24.10
C ASP A 283 40.31 53.18 25.43
N ASP A 284 39.65 52.82 26.55
CA ASP A 284 40.02 53.31 27.89
C ASP A 284 41.47 52.95 28.25
N LEU A 285 41.88 51.70 27.97
CA LEU A 285 43.24 51.27 28.21
C LEU A 285 44.25 52.06 27.36
N SER A 286 43.91 52.34 26.09
CA SER A 286 44.73 53.16 25.20
C SER A 286 44.88 54.59 25.72
N GLU A 287 43.79 55.22 26.16
CA GLU A 287 43.81 56.57 26.74
C GLU A 287 44.66 56.63 28.01
N ARG A 288 44.50 55.65 28.92
CA ARG A 288 45.33 55.55 30.13
C ARG A 288 46.80 55.32 29.81
N THR A 289 47.10 54.50 28.80
CA THR A 289 48.47 54.26 28.34
C THR A 289 49.08 55.55 27.77
N HIS A 290 48.30 56.34 27.03
CA HIS A 290 48.73 57.64 26.51
C HIS A 290 48.99 58.65 27.64
N SER A 291 48.09 58.75 28.63
CA SER A 291 48.30 59.59 29.81
C SER A 291 49.52 59.17 30.64
N GLN A 292 49.75 57.86 30.78
CA GLN A 292 50.90 57.32 31.49
C GLN A 292 52.20 57.62 30.74
N ALA A 293 52.22 57.49 29.41
CA ALA A 293 53.35 57.88 28.59
C ALA A 293 53.69 59.37 28.75
N SER A 294 52.67 60.26 28.70
CA SER A 294 52.86 61.69 28.93
C SER A 294 53.38 62.02 30.34
N SER A 295 52.89 61.32 31.37
CA SER A 295 53.39 61.47 32.75
C SER A 295 54.84 61.02 32.89
N LEU A 296 55.24 59.96 32.17
CA LEU A 296 56.62 59.49 32.11
C LEU A 296 57.52 60.48 31.37
N GLU A 297 57.06 61.09 30.28
CA GLU A 297 57.78 62.17 29.59
C GLU A 297 58.01 63.37 30.51
N GLN A 298 56.98 63.80 31.25
CA GLN A 298 57.12 64.89 32.23
C GLN A 298 58.08 64.51 33.37
N THR A 299 58.06 63.26 33.82
CA THR A 299 59.01 62.75 34.83
C THR A 299 60.44 62.75 34.28
N ALA A 300 60.65 62.31 33.04
CA ALA A 300 61.95 62.33 32.39
C ALA A 300 62.48 63.77 32.25
N ALA A 301 61.64 64.72 31.80
CA ALA A 301 62.02 66.14 31.72
C ALA A 301 62.36 66.73 33.11
N SER A 302 61.60 66.36 34.14
CA SER A 302 61.89 66.77 35.53
C SER A 302 63.23 66.19 36.02
N MET A 303 63.53 64.94 35.65
CA MET A 303 64.82 64.30 35.94
C MET A 303 65.99 64.96 35.20
N GLU A 304 65.79 65.42 33.96
CA GLU A 304 66.79 66.22 33.23
C GLU A 304 67.05 67.56 33.94
N GLN A 305 66.00 68.30 34.33
CA GLN A 305 66.14 69.54 35.09
C GLN A 305 66.80 69.30 36.46
N MET A 306 66.43 68.22 37.15
CA MET A 306 67.05 67.85 38.43
C MET A 306 68.53 67.52 38.24
N THR A 307 68.89 66.76 37.21
CA THR A 307 70.29 66.45 36.87
C THR A 307 71.08 67.71 36.56
N ALA A 308 70.51 68.65 35.82
CA ALA A 308 71.12 69.96 35.55
C ALA A 308 71.35 70.76 36.84
N THR A 309 70.37 70.74 37.76
CA THR A 309 70.49 71.42 39.05
C THR A 309 71.53 70.77 39.97
N VAL A 310 71.59 69.43 40.00
CA VAL A 310 72.61 68.68 40.75
C VAL A 310 74.00 68.99 40.19
N LYS A 311 74.16 69.04 38.86
CA LYS A 311 75.41 69.45 38.22
C LYS A 311 75.79 70.88 38.61
N HIS A 312 74.84 71.82 38.54
CA HIS A 312 75.06 73.20 38.96
C HIS A 312 75.44 73.31 40.45
N ASN A 313 74.84 72.51 41.34
CA ASN A 313 75.21 72.47 42.75
C ASN A 313 76.62 71.90 42.97
N ALA A 314 77.01 70.88 42.21
CA ALA A 314 78.36 70.34 42.25
C ALA A 314 79.40 71.37 41.78
N ASP A 315 79.12 72.10 40.70
CA ASP A 315 79.98 73.18 40.20
C ASP A 315 80.09 74.33 41.23
N ASN A 316 78.98 74.73 41.86
CA ASN A 316 78.98 75.71 42.94
C ASN A 316 79.79 75.24 44.16
N ALA A 317 79.66 73.97 44.55
CA ALA A 317 80.43 73.41 45.66
C ALA A 317 81.94 73.36 45.34
N ALA A 318 82.31 73.04 44.10
CA ALA A 318 83.69 73.11 43.63
C ALA A 318 84.24 74.54 43.68
N GLN A 319 83.48 75.52 43.19
CA GLN A 319 83.83 76.95 43.30
C GLN A 319 83.95 77.41 44.76
N ALA A 320 83.02 77.03 45.62
CA ALA A 320 83.08 77.38 47.04
C ALA A 320 84.32 76.76 47.72
N ASN A 321 84.70 75.54 47.35
CA ASN A 321 85.91 74.89 47.83
C ASN A 321 87.20 75.58 47.33
N GLU A 322 87.21 76.03 46.07
CA GLU A 322 88.30 76.85 45.50
C GLU A 322 88.43 78.18 46.27
N LEU A 323 87.32 78.89 46.48
CA LEU A 323 87.28 80.12 47.24
C LEU A 323 87.74 79.92 48.70
N ALA A 324 87.31 78.85 49.37
CA ALA A 324 87.75 78.52 50.72
C ALA A 324 89.26 78.23 50.77
N THR A 325 89.81 77.60 49.73
CA THR A 325 91.25 77.34 49.60
C THR A 325 92.03 78.64 49.40
N ASP A 326 91.53 79.57 48.57
CA ASP A 326 92.11 80.90 48.37
C ASP A 326 92.08 81.74 49.67
N VAL A 327 90.95 81.74 50.38
CA VAL A 327 90.82 82.41 51.68
C VAL A 327 91.81 81.83 52.69
N ARG A 328 92.00 80.50 52.70
CA ARG A 328 93.02 79.85 53.54
C ARG A 328 94.44 80.32 53.19
N HIS A 329 94.79 80.38 51.90
CA HIS A 329 96.09 80.90 51.46
C HIS A 329 96.29 82.38 51.82
N GLN A 330 95.24 83.19 51.74
CA GLN A 330 95.30 84.59 52.16
C GLN A 330 95.49 84.72 53.68
N ALA A 331 94.83 83.88 54.48
CA ALA A 331 95.02 83.81 55.92
C ALA A 331 96.44 83.33 56.30
N GLU A 332 97.02 82.36 55.57
CA GLU A 332 98.40 81.92 55.74
C GLU A 332 99.41 83.04 55.45
N ARG A 333 99.20 83.80 54.36
CA ARG A 333 99.98 85.00 54.05
C ARG A 333 99.83 86.07 55.13
N GLY A 334 98.60 86.33 55.59
CA GLY A 334 98.34 87.25 56.70
C GLY A 334 99.03 86.83 58.00
N SER A 335 99.06 85.53 58.29
CA SER A 335 99.79 84.95 59.42
C SER A 335 101.31 85.14 59.29
N SER A 336 101.86 85.07 58.07
CA SER A 336 103.26 85.41 57.79
C SER A 336 103.56 86.88 58.10
N VAL A 337 102.74 87.80 57.60
CA VAL A 337 102.91 89.24 57.83
C VAL A 337 102.80 89.58 59.33
N LEU A 338 101.87 88.93 60.05
CA LEU A 338 101.77 89.06 61.50
C LEU A 338 103.02 88.54 62.24
N ARG A 339 103.61 87.44 61.79
CA ARG A 339 104.89 86.94 62.32
C ARG A 339 106.03 87.93 62.06
N ASP A 340 106.12 88.50 60.87
CA ASP A 340 107.12 89.52 60.53
C ASP A 340 106.95 90.79 61.39
N ALA A 341 105.71 91.20 61.65
CA ALA A 341 105.39 92.35 62.52
C ALA A 341 105.74 92.09 64.00
N VAL A 342 105.52 90.88 64.52
CA VAL A 342 105.94 90.49 65.88
C VAL A 342 107.46 90.48 65.97
N SER A 343 108.16 89.93 64.97
CA SER A 343 109.63 89.96 64.92
C SER A 343 110.18 91.39 64.89
N ALA A 344 109.53 92.31 64.16
CA ALA A 344 109.88 93.72 64.16
C ALA A 344 109.60 94.39 65.53
N MET A 345 108.53 94.01 66.24
CA MET A 345 108.29 94.48 67.61
C MET A 345 109.34 93.95 68.60
N GLU A 346 109.79 92.71 68.47
CA GLU A 346 110.91 92.17 69.28
C GLU A 346 112.24 92.88 69.00
N GLU A 347 112.51 93.26 67.74
CA GLU A 347 113.65 94.11 67.40
C GLU A 347 113.55 95.51 68.02
N ILE A 348 112.35 96.12 68.05
CA ILE A 348 112.09 97.40 68.71
C ILE A 348 112.25 97.28 70.23
N GLU A 349 111.77 96.20 70.85
CA GLU A 349 111.95 95.92 72.28
C GLU A 349 113.44 95.79 72.62
N SER A 350 114.18 95.01 71.83
CA SER A 350 115.64 94.84 71.94
C SER A 350 116.38 96.18 71.80
N SER A 351 116.00 97.00 70.82
CA SER A 351 116.56 98.33 70.61
C SER A 351 116.25 99.29 71.77
N SER A 352 115.03 99.22 72.32
CA SER A 352 114.61 100.02 73.49
C SER A 352 115.37 99.62 74.76
N LYS A 353 115.68 98.32 74.93
CA LYS A 353 116.50 97.81 76.04
C LYS A 353 117.95 98.29 75.96
N ARG A 354 118.52 98.33 74.75
CA ARG A 354 119.85 98.94 74.50
C ARG A 354 119.89 100.44 74.78
N ILE A 355 118.79 101.17 74.58
CA ILE A 355 118.69 102.60 74.93
C ILE A 355 118.61 102.79 76.45
N ALA A 356 117.94 101.89 77.18
CA ALA A 356 117.86 101.95 78.64
C ALA A 356 119.22 101.74 79.32
N ASP A 357 120.05 100.84 78.80
CA ASP A 357 121.40 100.55 79.33
C ASP A 357 122.42 101.69 79.13
N ILE A 358 122.10 102.75 78.37
CA ILE A 358 122.99 103.90 78.13
C ILE A 358 122.76 105.05 79.14
N ASN A 359 121.65 105.03 79.90
CA ASN A 359 121.24 106.12 80.80
C ASN A 359 121.14 105.73 82.29
N GLY A 360 121.75 104.64 82.71
CA GLY A 360 121.95 104.25 84.12
C GLY A 360 123.38 103.78 84.34
#